data_AF-A0A841FEZ2-F1
#
_entry.id   AF-A0A841FEZ2-F1
#
_cell.length_a   1.000
_cell.length_b   1.000
_cell.length_c   1.000
_cell.angle_alpha   90.00
_cell.angle_beta   90.00
_cell.angle_gamma   90.00
#
_symmetry.space_group_name_H-M   'P 1'
#
loop_
_entity.id
_entity.type
_entity.pdbx_description
1 polymer ?
#
loop_
_entity_poly.entity_id
_entity_poly.type
_entity_poly.pdbx_seq_one_letter_code
_entity_poly.pdbx_strand_id
1 'polypeptide(L)'
;MTRLRCMSWSGYVLVLMVLVTAGCGDVTNDSLDNYRDQGAVDVSREADFEAVVTEKGEKTITVIGMGAVSQTYILATNEVAYTAEVGDRVRIWTTGRYQESHPVQATAIKIERVE
;
A
#
# COMPACT_ATOMS: atom_id res chain seq x y z
N MET A 1 18.34 19.81 54.34
CA MET A 1 19.41 20.80 54.08
C MET A 1 20.73 20.08 53.91
N THR A 2 21.39 20.29 52.75
CA THR A 2 22.85 20.10 52.49
C THR A 2 23.41 18.66 52.61
N ARG A 3 24.17 18.08 51.66
CA ARG A 3 25.10 18.66 50.66
C ARG A 3 25.16 17.78 49.40
N LEU A 4 25.03 18.40 48.23
CA LEU A 4 25.55 17.88 46.97
C LEU A 4 27.08 17.78 47.10
N ARG A 5 27.62 16.59 46.85
CA ARG A 5 29.06 16.42 46.64
C ARG A 5 29.36 16.53 45.15
N CYS A 6 30.15 17.55 44.89
CA CYS A 6 30.87 17.87 43.67
C CYS A 6 31.67 16.66 43.15
N MET A 7 31.52 16.32 41.87
CA MET A 7 32.61 15.71 41.11
C MET A 7 32.86 16.60 39.89
N SER A 8 33.89 17.41 40.06
CA SER A 8 34.58 18.18 39.04
C SER A 8 35.09 17.24 37.94
N TRP A 9 34.79 17.53 36.68
CA TRP A 9 35.76 17.29 35.62
C TRP A 9 35.80 18.49 34.67
N SER A 10 36.88 19.25 34.85
CA SER A 10 37.32 20.41 34.11
C SER A 10 38.06 19.98 32.83
N GLY A 11 37.93 20.78 31.77
CA GLY A 11 38.75 20.72 30.55
C GLY A 11 38.12 19.84 29.46
N TYR A 12 37.82 20.30 28.25
CA TYR A 12 38.59 21.23 27.43
C TYR A 12 37.67 22.02 26.51
N VAL A 13 37.83 23.34 26.55
CA VAL A 13 37.53 24.22 25.41
C VAL A 13 38.65 24.01 24.40
N LEU A 14 38.36 23.44 23.24
CA LEU A 14 39.16 23.66 22.05
C LEU A 14 38.24 23.98 20.88
N VAL A 15 38.43 25.21 20.44
CA VAL A 15 37.72 25.95 19.43
C VAL A 15 38.56 25.89 18.15
N LEU A 16 37.86 25.68 17.01
CA LEU A 16 38.18 26.12 15.64
C LEU A 16 39.27 25.45 14.77
N MET A 17 38.85 25.31 13.50
CA MET A 17 39.57 25.23 12.22
C MET A 17 40.27 23.90 11.91
N VAL A 18 40.04 23.27 10.74
CA VAL A 18 40.35 23.80 9.41
C VAL A 18 39.37 23.28 8.34
N LEU A 19 38.81 24.21 7.56
CA LEU A 19 38.17 24.01 6.25
C LEU A 19 39.23 23.58 5.21
N VAL A 20 38.87 22.73 4.26
CA VAL A 20 39.07 22.87 2.80
C VAL A 20 39.00 21.47 2.17
N THR A 21 37.86 21.15 1.56
CA THR A 21 37.81 20.31 0.36
C THR A 21 36.96 21.05 -0.68
N ALA A 22 37.64 21.73 -1.59
CA ALA A 22 37.06 22.29 -2.80
C ALA A 22 37.24 21.29 -3.96
N GLY A 23 36.25 21.22 -4.85
CA GLY A 23 36.31 20.50 -6.14
C GLY A 23 35.11 19.58 -6.36
N CYS A 24 33.95 20.11 -6.79
CA CYS A 24 33.55 20.44 -8.18
C CYS A 24 32.98 19.22 -8.92
N GLY A 25 31.70 19.30 -9.30
CA GLY A 25 30.97 18.24 -10.00
C GLY A 25 29.49 18.58 -10.13
N ASP A 26 29.20 19.60 -10.93
CA ASP A 26 27.91 19.94 -11.51
C ASP A 26 27.29 18.71 -12.19
N VAL A 27 26.09 18.27 -11.79
CA VAL A 27 24.96 18.02 -12.70
C VAL A 27 23.68 17.92 -11.87
N THR A 28 22.70 18.73 -12.24
CA THR A 28 21.27 18.49 -12.05
C THR A 28 20.95 17.01 -12.26
N ASN A 29 20.23 16.40 -11.34
CA ASN A 29 19.26 15.37 -11.69
C ASN A 29 18.09 15.54 -10.76
N ASP A 30 17.10 16.27 -11.27
CA ASP A 30 15.70 16.03 -10.99
C ASP A 30 15.48 14.53 -10.78
N SER A 31 15.18 14.12 -9.54
CA SER A 31 14.46 12.87 -9.33
C SER A 31 12.98 13.14 -9.67
N LEU A 32 12.75 13.48 -10.94
CA LEU A 32 11.47 13.33 -11.60
C LEU A 32 11.29 11.83 -11.84
N ASP A 33 10.07 11.36 -11.54
CA ASP A 33 9.49 10.17 -12.14
C ASP A 33 10.24 8.84 -11.98
N ASN A 34 9.94 8.11 -10.90
CA ASN A 34 9.47 6.72 -11.04
C ASN A 34 8.87 6.21 -9.73
N TYR A 35 7.58 6.44 -9.53
CA TYR A 35 6.72 5.31 -9.21
C TYR A 35 5.41 5.46 -9.99
N ARG A 36 5.57 5.35 -11.31
CA ARG A 36 4.75 4.53 -12.19
C ARG A 36 3.37 4.21 -11.61
N ASP A 37 2.38 4.96 -12.10
CA ASP A 37 1.22 4.34 -12.71
C ASP A 37 0.58 3.23 -11.87
N GLN A 38 -0.17 3.61 -10.82
CA GLN A 38 -1.13 2.71 -10.18
C GLN A 38 -2.34 2.38 -11.10
N GLY A 39 -2.33 2.86 -12.35
CA GLY A 39 -3.39 2.67 -13.34
C GLY A 39 -3.24 1.44 -14.24
N ALA A 40 -2.05 0.84 -14.34
CA ALA A 40 -1.82 -0.39 -15.09
C ALA A 40 -1.10 -1.42 -14.21
N VAL A 41 -1.79 -1.94 -13.19
CA VAL A 41 -1.36 -3.21 -12.59
C VAL A 41 -1.52 -4.27 -13.67
N ASP A 42 -0.37 -4.72 -14.15
CA ASP A 42 -0.14 -5.72 -15.16
C ASP A 42 -1.21 -6.83 -15.12
N VAL A 43 -2.07 -6.85 -16.15
CA VAL A 43 -3.19 -7.79 -16.32
C VAL A 43 -2.67 -9.20 -16.66
N SER A 44 -1.36 -9.43 -16.64
CA SER A 44 -0.73 -10.73 -16.90
C SER A 44 -0.54 -11.59 -15.64
N ARG A 45 -0.90 -11.10 -14.45
CA ARG A 45 -0.89 -11.92 -13.21
C ARG A 45 -2.18 -12.72 -13.04
N GLU A 46 -2.08 -13.88 -12.40
CA GLU A 46 -3.24 -14.70 -12.00
C GLU A 46 -4.15 -13.95 -11.02
N ALA A 47 -5.44 -14.32 -11.00
CA ALA A 47 -6.41 -13.78 -10.07
C ALA A 47 -6.02 -14.14 -8.63
N ASP A 48 -6.26 -13.23 -7.69
CA ASP A 48 -5.99 -13.47 -6.28
C ASP A 48 -6.95 -14.54 -5.72
N PHE A 49 -8.21 -14.52 -6.16
CA PHE A 49 -9.21 -15.55 -5.83
C PHE A 49 -10.46 -15.48 -6.73
N GLU A 50 -11.24 -16.58 -6.70
CA GLU A 50 -12.61 -16.62 -7.25
C GLU A 50 -13.63 -16.37 -6.12
N ALA A 51 -14.74 -15.72 -6.45
CA ALA A 51 -15.79 -15.38 -5.50
C ALA A 51 -17.17 -15.35 -6.16
N VAL A 52 -18.21 -15.36 -5.33
CA VAL A 52 -19.60 -15.08 -5.76
C VAL A 52 -20.01 -13.71 -5.26
N VAL A 53 -20.61 -12.90 -6.13
CA VAL A 53 -21.14 -11.59 -5.76
C VAL A 53 -22.39 -11.76 -4.90
N THR A 54 -22.39 -11.16 -3.71
CA THR A 54 -23.55 -11.20 -2.79
C THR A 54 -24.25 -9.86 -2.67
N GLU A 55 -23.53 -8.75 -2.85
CA GLU A 55 -24.10 -7.41 -2.81
C GLU A 55 -23.33 -6.47 -3.74
N LYS A 56 -24.03 -5.52 -4.35
CA LYS A 56 -23.47 -4.50 -5.23
C LYS A 56 -23.85 -3.11 -4.72
N GLY A 57 -22.85 -2.36 -4.28
CA GLY A 57 -22.96 -0.95 -3.95
C GLY A 57 -22.53 -0.07 -5.13
N GLU A 58 -22.57 1.25 -4.92
CA GLU A 58 -22.15 2.23 -5.93
C GLU A 58 -20.64 2.17 -6.21
N LYS A 59 -19.84 1.97 -5.15
CA LYS A 59 -18.37 1.99 -5.18
C LYS A 59 -17.74 0.79 -4.46
N THR A 60 -18.58 -0.17 -4.12
CA THR A 60 -18.19 -1.37 -3.41
C THR A 60 -18.94 -2.58 -3.95
N ILE A 61 -18.33 -3.74 -3.80
CA ILE A 61 -18.98 -5.03 -4.05
C ILE A 61 -18.67 -5.94 -2.87
N THR A 62 -19.70 -6.61 -2.35
CA THR A 62 -19.54 -7.64 -1.33
C THR A 62 -19.53 -8.99 -2.03
N VAL A 63 -18.53 -9.79 -1.72
CA VAL A 63 -18.33 -11.10 -2.34
C VAL A 63 -18.02 -12.15 -1.27
N ILE A 64 -18.39 -13.39 -1.54
CA ILE A 64 -17.96 -14.55 -0.76
C ILE A 64 -16.91 -15.28 -1.58
N GLY A 65 -15.67 -15.33 -1.09
CA GLY A 65 -14.61 -16.07 -1.75
C GLY A 65 -14.90 -17.57 -1.79
N MET A 66 -14.36 -18.25 -2.79
CA MET A 66 -14.57 -19.67 -3.05
C MET A 66 -13.29 -20.47 -2.78
N GLY A 67 -13.46 -21.77 -2.50
CA GLY A 67 -12.34 -22.69 -2.30
C GLY A 67 -11.54 -22.37 -1.04
N ALA A 68 -10.23 -22.17 -1.18
CA ALA A 68 -9.34 -21.89 -0.05
C ALA A 68 -9.66 -20.58 0.68
N VAL A 69 -10.40 -19.67 0.03
CA VAL A 69 -10.67 -18.32 0.51
C VAL A 69 -12.15 -18.15 0.86
N SER A 70 -12.72 -19.11 1.60
CA SER A 70 -14.15 -19.17 1.96
C SER A 70 -14.55 -18.16 3.04
N GLN A 71 -14.39 -16.86 2.78
CA GLN A 71 -14.80 -15.78 3.67
C GLN A 71 -15.41 -14.61 2.89
N THR A 72 -16.11 -13.73 3.61
CA THR A 72 -16.74 -12.53 3.02
C THR A 72 -15.73 -11.39 2.91
N TYR A 73 -15.73 -10.73 1.75
CA TYR A 73 -14.94 -9.54 1.47
C TYR A 73 -15.84 -8.39 1.03
N ILE A 74 -15.47 -7.17 1.44
CA ILE A 74 -15.98 -5.94 0.82
C ILE A 74 -14.83 -5.35 0.00
N LEU A 75 -15.06 -5.20 -1.30
CA LEU A 75 -14.07 -4.69 -2.23
C LEU A 75 -14.45 -3.31 -2.70
N ALA A 76 -13.54 -2.34 -2.55
CA ALA A 76 -13.69 -1.03 -3.16
C ALA A 76 -13.44 -1.13 -4.68
N THR A 77 -14.31 -0.51 -5.47
CA THR A 77 -14.35 -0.62 -6.94
C THR A 77 -14.24 0.73 -7.66
N ASN A 78 -13.76 1.77 -6.97
CA ASN A 78 -13.76 3.17 -7.45
C ASN A 78 -13.17 3.38 -8.86
N GLU A 79 -12.26 2.52 -9.31
CA GLU A 79 -11.55 2.64 -10.59
C GLU A 79 -11.67 1.35 -11.44
N VAL A 80 -12.63 0.48 -11.11
CA VAL A 80 -12.80 -0.81 -11.79
C VAL A 80 -14.15 -0.82 -12.49
N ALA A 81 -14.13 -0.90 -13.83
CA ALA A 81 -15.31 -1.21 -14.60
C ALA A 81 -15.59 -2.73 -14.56
N TYR A 82 -16.80 -3.12 -14.20
CA TYR A 82 -17.24 -4.52 -14.19
C TYR A 82 -18.75 -4.63 -14.45
N THR A 83 -19.16 -5.74 -15.07
CA THR A 83 -20.56 -6.03 -15.41
C THR A 83 -21.16 -7.18 -14.58
N ALA A 84 -20.45 -7.63 -13.55
CA ALA A 84 -20.95 -8.69 -12.67
C ALA A 84 -22.17 -8.21 -11.86
N GLU A 85 -23.14 -9.11 -11.73
CA GLU A 85 -24.37 -8.95 -10.98
C GLU A 85 -24.40 -9.87 -9.75
N VAL A 86 -25.33 -9.63 -8.83
CA VAL A 86 -25.51 -10.49 -7.65
C VAL A 86 -25.80 -11.93 -8.09
N GLY A 87 -25.05 -12.88 -7.53
CA GLY A 87 -25.09 -14.30 -7.88
C GLY A 87 -24.07 -14.72 -8.93
N ASP A 88 -23.43 -13.78 -9.64
CA ASP A 88 -22.38 -14.12 -10.60
C ASP A 88 -21.12 -14.62 -9.90
N ARG A 89 -20.45 -15.59 -10.53
CA ARG A 89 -19.09 -15.98 -10.19
C ARG A 89 -18.12 -15.01 -10.85
N VAL A 90 -17.10 -14.59 -10.10
CA VAL A 90 -16.09 -13.64 -10.55
C VAL A 90 -14.69 -14.07 -10.15
N ARG A 91 -13.71 -13.69 -10.97
CA ARG A 91 -12.27 -13.66 -10.64
C ARG A 91 -11.89 -12.25 -10.24
N ILE A 92 -11.10 -12.16 -9.18
CA ILE A 92 -10.80 -10.89 -8.52
C ILE A 92 -9.30 -10.70 -8.42
N TRP A 93 -8.86 -9.51 -8.81
CA TRP A 93 -7.50 -9.01 -8.59
C TRP A 93 -7.58 -7.85 -7.62
N THR A 94 -6.81 -7.88 -6.54
CA THR A 94 -6.77 -6.85 -5.50
C THR A 94 -5.40 -6.20 -5.42
N THR A 95 -5.31 -5.02 -4.81
CA THR A 95 -4.01 -4.36 -4.55
C THR A 95 -3.09 -5.10 -3.58
N GLY A 96 -3.52 -6.24 -3.03
CA GLY A 96 -2.82 -6.98 -1.99
C GLY A 96 -2.88 -6.32 -0.61
N ARG A 97 -3.53 -5.17 -0.48
CA ARG A 97 -3.71 -4.45 0.79
C ARG A 97 -5.05 -4.82 1.39
N TYR A 98 -5.01 -5.78 2.30
CA TYR A 98 -6.18 -6.23 3.06
C TYR A 98 -6.23 -5.51 4.40
N GLN A 99 -7.40 -4.99 4.75
CA GLN A 99 -7.67 -4.47 6.08
C GLN A 99 -8.24 -5.60 6.94
N GLU A 100 -7.62 -5.81 8.09
CA GLU A 100 -8.07 -6.77 9.10
C GLU A 100 -9.36 -6.24 9.78
N SER A 101 -10.48 -6.48 9.13
CA SER A 101 -11.83 -6.14 9.60
C SER A 101 -12.79 -7.32 9.43
N HIS A 102 -14.01 -7.18 9.95
CA HIS A 102 -15.06 -8.20 9.83
C HIS A 102 -16.32 -7.58 9.18
N PRO A 103 -16.57 -7.80 7.87
CA PRO A 103 -15.78 -8.59 6.89
C PRO A 103 -14.46 -7.92 6.47
N VAL A 104 -13.57 -8.68 5.84
CA VAL A 104 -12.26 -8.19 5.37
C VAL A 104 -12.46 -7.20 4.22
N GLN A 105 -11.69 -6.11 4.22
CA GLN A 105 -11.79 -5.10 3.17
C GLN A 105 -10.53 -5.08 2.29
N ALA A 106 -10.70 -4.84 0.99
CA ALA A 106 -9.59 -4.64 0.05
C ALA A 106 -10.01 -3.74 -1.11
N THR A 107 -9.06 -3.36 -1.96
CA THR A 107 -9.32 -2.61 -3.19
C THR A 107 -9.17 -3.54 -4.39
N ALA A 108 -10.23 -3.64 -5.20
CA ALA A 108 -10.16 -4.36 -6.46
C ALA A 108 -9.40 -3.52 -7.50
N ILE A 109 -8.67 -4.21 -8.37
CA ILE A 109 -8.01 -3.66 -9.56
C ILE A 109 -8.68 -4.18 -10.83
N LYS A 110 -9.15 -5.43 -10.79
CA LYS A 110 -9.90 -6.05 -11.88
C LYS A 110 -10.92 -7.03 -11.31
N ILE A 111 -12.09 -7.06 -11.92
CA ILE A 111 -13.14 -8.04 -11.64
C ILE A 111 -13.59 -8.59 -12.99
N GLU A 112 -13.53 -9.91 -13.16
CA GLU A 112 -13.91 -10.59 -14.40
C GLU A 112 -14.97 -11.64 -14.09
N ARG A 113 -16.08 -11.65 -14.84
CA ARG A 113 -17.11 -12.67 -14.69
C ARG A 113 -16.59 -14.01 -15.23
N VAL A 114 -16.85 -15.09 -14.49
CA VAL A 114 -16.63 -16.46 -14.94
C VAL A 114 -17.95 -16.98 -15.51
N GLU A 115 -17.92 -17.48 -16.74
CA GLU A 115 -19.07 -18.13 -17.40
C GLU A 115 -19.38 -19.51 -16.81
#